data_AF-A0A0M8SQ00-F1
#
_entry.id   AF-A0A0M8SQ00-F1
#
_cell.length_a   1.000
_cell.length_b   1.000
_cell.length_c   1.000
_cell.angle_alpha   90.00
_cell.angle_beta   90.00
_cell.angle_gamma   90.00
#
_symmetry.space_group_name_H-M   'P 1'
#
loop_
_entity.id
_entity.type
_entity.pdbx_description
1 polymer ?
#
loop_
_entity_poly.entity_id
_entity_poly.type
_entity_poly.pdbx_seq_one_letter_code
_entity_poly.pdbx_strand_id
1 'polypeptide(L)'
;MKGITFPAWHGKHYVTLAELVVRLGSFGLDLKWHVEFDEIVDPRCTEMERRSADGGMDTLTLLSLTTPFLQLIDAEARGSVEDRVMAVLTEVDSSLWDVRAVDEGILSELRRHYPGATDL
;
A
#
# COMPACT_ATOMS: atom_id res chain seq x y z
N MET A 1 3.90 14.88 -3.76
CA MET A 1 3.83 13.60 -4.49
C MET A 1 2.75 13.71 -5.54
N LYS A 2 2.87 13.01 -6.66
CA LYS A 2 1.74 12.80 -7.57
C LYS A 2 0.99 11.53 -7.13
N GLY A 3 -0.25 11.36 -7.58
CA GLY A 3 -1.04 10.18 -7.26
C GLY A 3 -1.84 9.65 -8.42
N ILE A 4 -2.23 8.38 -8.28
CA ILE A 4 -3.21 7.72 -9.12
C ILE A 4 -4.24 7.02 -8.24
N THR A 5 -5.44 6.85 -8.77
CA THR A 5 -6.50 6.04 -8.17
C THR A 5 -6.96 4.97 -9.14
N PHE A 6 -7.29 3.78 -8.64
CA PHE A 6 -7.82 2.69 -9.43
C PHE A 6 -8.70 1.75 -8.60
N PRO A 7 -9.58 0.95 -9.23
CA PRO A 7 -10.41 -0.01 -8.51
C PRO A 7 -9.59 -1.01 -7.70
N ALA A 8 -9.97 -1.22 -6.44
CA ALA A 8 -9.38 -2.27 -5.62
C ALA A 8 -9.76 -3.68 -6.13
N TRP A 9 -10.76 -3.79 -7.00
CA TRP A 9 -11.21 -5.04 -7.58
C TRP A 9 -11.02 -5.11 -9.10
N HIS A 10 -10.36 -6.17 -9.54
CA HIS A 10 -10.23 -6.54 -10.95
C HIS A 10 -10.98 -7.86 -11.20
N GLY A 11 -12.27 -7.73 -11.51
CA GLY A 11 -13.17 -8.89 -11.60
C GLY A 11 -13.45 -9.47 -10.21
N LYS A 12 -12.93 -10.66 -9.92
CA LYS A 12 -13.03 -11.32 -8.60
C LYS A 12 -11.78 -11.18 -7.75
N HIS A 13 -10.75 -10.53 -8.29
CA HIS A 13 -9.46 -10.38 -7.64
C HIS A 13 -9.40 -9.05 -6.90
N TYR A 14 -9.20 -9.09 -5.59
CA TYR A 14 -8.89 -7.90 -4.80
C TYR A 14 -7.39 -7.64 -4.88
N VAL A 15 -7.02 -6.43 -5.29
CA VAL A 15 -5.63 -5.98 -5.31
C VAL A 15 -5.20 -5.75 -3.87
N THR A 16 -4.36 -6.64 -3.35
CA THR A 16 -3.93 -6.56 -1.96
C THR A 16 -2.82 -5.53 -1.73
N LEU A 17 -2.66 -5.09 -0.48
CA LEU A 17 -1.49 -4.32 -0.05
C LEU A 17 -0.18 -5.03 -0.41
N ALA A 18 -0.13 -6.37 -0.27
CA ALA A 18 1.04 -7.17 -0.64
C ALA A 18 1.41 -6.99 -2.12
N GLU A 19 0.41 -7.05 -3.02
CA GLU A 19 0.64 -6.86 -4.45
C GLU A 19 1.18 -5.47 -4.75
N LEU A 20 0.59 -4.43 -4.17
CA LEU A 20 1.07 -3.06 -4.38
C LEU A 20 2.52 -2.90 -3.92
N VAL A 21 2.85 -3.39 -2.72
CA VAL A 21 4.21 -3.34 -2.18
C VAL A 21 5.21 -4.08 -3.06
N VAL A 22 4.85 -5.27 -3.57
CA VAL A 22 5.69 -6.01 -4.53
C VAL A 22 5.89 -5.22 -5.83
N ARG A 23 4.86 -4.51 -6.31
CA ARG A 23 4.93 -3.71 -7.54
C ARG A 23 5.79 -2.45 -7.41
N LEU A 24 6.06 -1.97 -6.19
CA LEU A 24 7.04 -0.92 -5.97
C LEU A 24 8.48 -1.37 -6.32
N GLY A 25 8.71 -2.69 -6.40
CA GLY A 25 10.00 -3.24 -6.78
C GLY A 25 11.13 -2.75 -5.88
N SER A 26 12.28 -2.42 -6.46
CA SER A 26 13.46 -1.96 -5.71
C SER A 26 13.20 -0.69 -4.92
N PHE A 27 12.31 0.20 -5.38
CA PHE A 27 11.98 1.41 -4.64
C PHE A 27 11.32 1.09 -3.29
N GLY A 28 10.47 0.07 -3.25
CA GLY A 28 9.79 -0.34 -2.03
C GLY A 28 10.72 -0.97 -1.00
N LEU A 29 11.83 -1.58 -1.41
CA LEU A 29 12.67 -2.39 -0.50
C LEU A 29 13.34 -1.58 0.62
N ASP A 30 13.73 -0.34 0.33
CA ASP A 30 14.45 0.51 1.29
C ASP A 30 13.51 1.34 2.18
N LEU A 31 12.18 1.18 2.03
CA LEU A 31 11.19 1.94 2.79
C LEU A 31 10.94 1.36 4.18
N LYS A 32 10.66 2.26 5.12
CA LYS A 32 10.04 1.98 6.41
C LYS A 32 8.56 2.32 6.36
N TRP A 33 7.73 1.34 6.69
CA TRP A 33 6.29 1.40 6.56
C TRP A 33 5.62 1.69 7.89
N HIS A 34 4.81 2.75 7.91
CA HIS A 34 3.79 2.98 8.91
C HIS A 34 2.43 2.58 8.35
N VAL A 35 1.67 1.75 9.07
CA VAL A 35 0.35 1.32 8.61
C VAL A 35 -0.68 1.65 9.69
N GLU A 36 -1.79 2.27 9.27
CA GLU A 36 -2.92 2.68 10.10
C GLU A 36 -4.20 2.09 9.50
N PHE A 37 -5.14 1.67 10.35
CA PHE A 37 -6.43 1.17 9.91
C PHE A 37 -7.55 1.86 10.69
N ASP A 38 -8.51 2.42 9.97
CA ASP A 38 -9.74 2.93 10.58
C ASP A 38 -10.73 1.78 10.84
N GLU A 39 -10.68 0.70 10.04
CA GLU A 39 -11.46 -0.51 10.25
C GLU A 39 -10.58 -1.79 10.37
N ILE A 40 -10.70 -2.47 11.51
CA ILE A 40 -10.00 -3.74 11.77
C ILE A 40 -10.89 -4.91 11.35
N VAL A 41 -10.63 -5.42 10.14
CA VAL A 41 -11.31 -6.60 9.58
C VAL A 41 -10.59 -7.92 9.82
N ASP A 42 -9.34 -7.87 10.28
CA ASP A 42 -8.49 -9.04 10.52
C ASP A 42 -7.48 -8.80 11.67
N PRO A 43 -7.21 -9.80 12.54
CA PRO A 43 -6.21 -9.66 13.61
C PRO A 43 -4.81 -9.24 13.16
N ARG A 44 -4.45 -9.51 11.90
CA ARG A 44 -3.16 -9.10 11.31
C ARG A 44 -3.06 -7.59 11.15
N CYS A 45 -4.18 -6.86 11.00
CA CYS A 45 -4.19 -5.39 10.98
C CYS A 45 -3.65 -4.83 12.29
N THR A 46 -4.14 -5.34 13.43
CA THR A 46 -3.64 -4.95 14.75
C THR A 46 -2.14 -5.26 14.92
N GLU A 47 -1.67 -6.39 14.40
CA GLU A 47 -0.24 -6.72 14.45
C GLU A 47 0.60 -5.78 13.56
N MET A 48 0.09 -5.38 12.40
CA MET A 48 0.75 -4.42 11.51
C MET A 48 0.89 -3.05 12.18
N GLU A 49 -0.19 -2.49 12.73
CA GLU A 49 -0.13 -1.19 13.45
C GLU A 49 0.88 -1.22 14.59
N ARG A 50 0.79 -2.27 15.41
CA ARG A 50 1.67 -2.45 16.57
C ARG A 50 3.14 -2.50 16.17
N ARG A 51 3.48 -3.21 15.09
CA ARG A 51 4.87 -3.31 14.62
C ARG A 51 5.36 -2.05 13.92
N SER A 52 4.46 -1.27 13.35
CA SER A 52 4.86 -0.04 12.66
C SER A 52 4.92 1.20 13.53
N ALA A 53 4.33 1.18 14.73
CA ALA A 53 4.29 2.32 15.65
C ALA A 53 5.68 2.86 16.03
N ASP A 54 6.69 1.98 16.15
CA ASP A 54 8.04 2.34 16.60
C ASP A 54 9.02 2.45 15.42
N GLY A 55 8.97 3.57 14.68
CA GLY A 55 9.92 3.87 13.60
C GLY A 55 9.67 3.15 12.27
N GLY A 56 8.51 2.51 12.13
CA GLY A 56 8.09 1.81 10.93
C GLY A 56 8.71 0.42 10.77
N MET A 57 8.00 -0.45 10.04
CA MET A 57 8.48 -1.80 9.72
C MET A 57 9.17 -1.85 8.36
N ASP A 58 10.15 -2.74 8.18
CA ASP A 58 10.73 -2.97 6.86
C ASP A 58 9.75 -3.68 5.92
N THR A 59 10.00 -3.56 4.62
CA THR A 59 9.15 -4.12 3.55
C THR A 59 8.97 -5.63 3.62
N LEU A 60 10.00 -6.38 4.02
CA LEU A 60 9.86 -7.84 4.14
C LEU A 60 9.00 -8.22 5.34
N THR A 61 9.14 -7.50 6.46
CA THR A 61 8.25 -7.64 7.61
C THR A 61 6.81 -7.32 7.22
N LEU A 62 6.55 -6.21 6.50
CA LEU A 62 5.21 -5.89 6.00
C LEU A 62 4.66 -7.02 5.13
N LEU A 63 5.44 -7.50 4.16
CA LEU A 63 5.03 -8.60 3.28
C LEU A 63 4.75 -9.90 4.04
N SER A 64 5.44 -10.17 5.15
CA SER A 64 5.19 -11.34 5.99
C SER A 64 3.85 -11.29 6.73
N LEU A 65 3.29 -10.09 6.93
CA LEU A 65 2.02 -9.86 7.61
C LEU A 65 0.85 -9.73 6.63
N THR A 66 1.14 -9.31 5.39
CA THR A 66 0.13 -9.24 4.33
C THR A 66 0.04 -10.56 3.59
N THR A 67 -1.00 -11.36 3.86
CA THR A 67 -1.24 -12.56 3.04
C THR A 67 -1.86 -12.20 1.69
N PRO A 68 -1.72 -13.04 0.64
CA PRO A 68 -2.28 -12.78 -0.68
C PRO A 68 -3.80 -12.61 -0.78
N PHE A 69 -4.54 -12.86 0.30
CA PHE A 69 -6.01 -12.74 0.35
C PHE A 69 -6.47 -11.76 1.43
N LEU A 70 -5.55 -10.99 2.02
CA LEU A 70 -5.90 -10.00 3.03
C LEU A 70 -6.54 -8.81 2.33
N GLN A 71 -7.85 -8.69 2.50
CA GLN A 71 -8.63 -7.50 2.15
C GLN A 71 -8.55 -6.50 3.30
N LEU A 72 -8.35 -5.22 2.95
CA LEU A 72 -8.37 -4.13 3.91
C LEU A 72 -9.64 -3.31 3.69
N ILE A 73 -9.98 -2.51 4.71
CA ILE A 73 -11.04 -1.49 4.65
C ILE A 73 -10.49 -0.27 5.36
N ASP A 74 -10.53 0.88 4.69
CA ASP A 74 -10.15 2.19 5.23
C ASP A 74 -8.79 2.15 5.94
N ALA A 75 -7.75 1.93 5.15
CA ALA A 75 -6.39 1.71 5.63
C ALA A 75 -5.38 2.58 4.89
N GLU A 76 -4.31 2.99 5.57
CA GLU A 76 -3.23 3.75 4.95
C GLU A 76 -1.86 3.17 5.30
N ALA A 77 -1.06 2.87 4.28
CA ALA A 77 0.34 2.48 4.41
C ALA A 77 1.26 3.57 3.86
N ARG A 78 2.04 4.19 4.75
CA ARG A 78 3.03 5.24 4.44
C ARG A 78 4.43 4.65 4.43
N GLY A 79 5.10 4.66 3.28
CA GLY A 79 6.49 4.24 3.12
C GLY A 79 7.45 5.44 3.15
N SER A 80 8.47 5.39 4.01
CA SER A 80 9.38 6.51 4.27
C SER A 80 10.86 6.12 4.24
N VAL A 81 11.73 7.09 3.96
CA VAL A 81 13.19 7.01 4.09
C VAL A 81 13.65 8.24 4.85
N GLU A 82 14.41 8.06 5.94
CA GLU A 82 14.90 9.17 6.78
C GLU A 82 13.79 10.17 7.14
N ASP A 83 12.65 9.65 7.63
CA ASP A 83 11.44 10.39 8.01
C ASP A 83 10.73 11.15 6.88
N ARG A 84 11.21 11.01 5.63
CA ARG A 84 10.55 11.56 4.45
C ARG A 84 9.60 10.54 3.85
N VAL A 85 8.33 10.90 3.73
CA VAL A 85 7.33 10.06 3.05
C VAL A 85 7.63 10.01 1.55
N MET A 86 7.86 8.79 1.06
CA MET A 86 8.22 8.48 -0.32
C MET A 86 7.05 7.86 -1.09
N ALA A 87 6.20 7.08 -0.41
CA ALA A 87 4.97 6.51 -0.95
C ALA A 87 3.86 6.49 0.09
N VAL A 88 2.61 6.59 -0.37
CA VAL A 88 1.41 6.41 0.42
C VAL A 88 0.45 5.53 -0.39
N LEU A 89 -0.01 4.45 0.21
CA LEU A 89 -0.99 3.53 -0.34
C LEU A 89 -2.24 3.61 0.55
N THR A 90 -3.31 4.21 0.05
CA THR A 90 -4.55 4.41 0.80
C THR A 90 -5.64 3.53 0.20
N GLU A 91 -6.25 2.73 1.05
CA GLU A 91 -7.38 1.87 0.77
C GLU A 91 -8.66 2.61 1.15
N VAL A 92 -9.68 2.59 0.29
CA VAL A 92 -10.93 3.33 0.50
C VAL A 92 -12.13 2.41 0.38
N ASP A 93 -12.77 2.11 1.52
CA ASP A 93 -14.00 1.32 1.64
C ASP A 93 -14.01 0.04 0.80
N SER A 94 -12.86 -0.62 0.62
CA SER A 94 -12.74 -1.78 -0.27
C SER A 94 -13.14 -1.59 -1.72
N SER A 95 -13.12 -0.35 -2.19
CA SER A 95 -13.54 0.01 -3.53
C SER A 95 -12.39 0.50 -4.40
N LEU A 96 -11.45 1.23 -3.81
CA LEU A 96 -10.37 1.92 -4.52
C LEU A 96 -9.04 1.79 -3.77
N TRP A 97 -7.97 1.86 -4.55
CA TRP A 97 -6.64 2.19 -4.08
C TRP A 97 -6.23 3.55 -4.61
N ASP A 98 -5.84 4.41 -3.69
CA ASP A 98 -5.16 5.67 -3.94
C ASP A 98 -3.67 5.48 -3.69
N VAL A 99 -2.84 5.66 -4.71
CA VAL A 99 -1.39 5.52 -4.61
C VAL A 99 -0.71 6.83 -4.93
N ARG A 100 0.03 7.37 -3.95
CA ARG A 100 0.86 8.56 -4.11
C ARG A 100 2.33 8.18 -3.97
N ALA A 101 3.18 8.67 -4.86
CA ALA A 101 4.62 8.42 -4.79
C ALA A 101 5.43 9.65 -5.23
N VAL A 102 6.67 9.74 -4.75
CA VAL A 102 7.64 10.73 -5.25
C VAL A 102 8.22 10.33 -6.61
N ASP A 103 8.28 9.04 -6.90
CA ASP A 103 8.79 8.50 -8.16
C ASP A 103 7.64 8.24 -9.15
N GLU A 104 7.62 9.01 -10.23
CA GLU A 104 6.61 8.87 -11.29
C GLU A 104 6.76 7.58 -12.12
N GLY A 105 7.95 6.98 -12.10
CA GLY A 105 8.20 5.69 -12.74
C GLY A 105 7.33 4.58 -12.14
N ILE A 106 7.13 4.62 -10.83
CA ILE A 106 6.26 3.68 -10.11
C ILE A 106 4.79 3.89 -10.49
N LEU A 107 4.34 5.14 -10.50
CA LEU A 107 2.97 5.45 -10.91
C LEU A 107 2.72 5.00 -12.36
N SER A 108 3.73 5.12 -13.23
CA SER A 108 3.66 4.63 -14.61
C SER A 108 3.69 3.11 -14.72
N GLU A 109 4.38 2.40 -13.82
CA GLU A 109 4.33 0.94 -13.70
C GLU A 109 2.96 0.45 -13.24
N LEU A 110 2.37 1.11 -12.23
CA LEU A 110 1.04 0.79 -11.71
C LEU A 110 -0.06 1.06 -12.74
N ARG A 111 0.00 2.18 -13.48
CA ARG A 111 -0.95 2.44 -14.58
C ARG A 111 -0.92 1.36 -15.67
N ARG A 112 0.25 0.77 -15.94
CA ARG A 112 0.38 -0.35 -16.89
C ARG A 112 -0.25 -1.64 -16.36
N HIS A 113 -0.20 -1.86 -15.05
CA HIS A 113 -0.73 -3.06 -14.40
C HIS A 113 -2.23 -2.97 -14.07
N TYR A 114 -2.74 -1.77 -13.80
CA TYR A 114 -4.14 -1.53 -13.44
C TYR A 114 -4.80 -0.63 -14.49
N PRO A 115 -5.28 -1.22 -15.61
CA PRO A 115 -6.03 -0.47 -16.62
C PRO A 115 -7.26 0.18 -15.99
N GLY A 116 -7.42 1.48 -16.21
CA GLY A 116 -8.45 2.28 -15.54
C GLY A 116 -7.92 3.22 -14.45
N ALA A 117 -6.62 3.12 -14.12
CA ALA A 117 -5.99 4.09 -13.24
C ALA A 117 -6.05 5.52 -13.80
N THR A 118 -6.52 6.46 -12.99
CA THR A 118 -6.59 7.90 -13.32
C THR A 118 -5.75 8.71 -12.35
N ASP A 119 -5.40 9.93 -12.73
CA ASP A 119 -4.68 10.84 -11.83
C ASP A 119 -5.56 11.28 -10.66
N LEU A 120 -4.95 11.42 -9.49
CA LEU A 120 -5.53 12.00 -8.27
C LEU A 120 -5.32 13.52 -8.18
#